data_AF-A0A7X7GDS4-F1
#
_entry.id   AF-A0A7X7GDS4-F1
#
_cell.length_a   1.000
_cell.length_b   1.000
_cell.length_c   1.000
_cell.angle_alpha   90.00
_cell.angle_beta   90.00
_cell.angle_gamma   90.00
#
_symmetry.space_group_name_H-M   'P 1'
#
loop_
_entity.id
_entity.type
_entity.pdbx_description
1 polymer ?
#
loop_
_entity_poly.entity_id
_entity_poly.type
_entity_poly.pdbx_seq_one_letter_code
_entity_poly.pdbx_strand_id
1 'polypeptide(L)'
;MMEYRASMQARALRASLALSLALLVSLFLLRPSPAAASRAAAAIQVFGLVQQDLDGDGLPDVTAIDCSFATERDQVLVFDRHGNMQAGSRWEETTDFADDVWVYDAGADGSAQLIITFGEEDGNQAAHLYVDENGDGWVAYELVGKQIAITEWPHWRMKVVARGDWLLPDGRPNPHLTMYVDGAVTRLLEWYIALAKWSWAPKYLQTDGKVDWEIESGDQDADGQADYVLTRLLTHIPDYFSAFRCSLYVDKNPRRTLPYETAVFWPFLVGTQGDDAALYFDRPPVIAMNWETASIVRAGIGGYPAEQGYHILSSAPTWQKGQVNDVLWENPLAYYNMAEDQDNWPELLIRVMHPIWLDAIPGRPQSPDMMQVEYNWDQDNNGRWDYELSVAGLKPITQTIAFPDFAVRTVPYEQLPTWATRQAWDAAFFLVGEAGGRGDSESLWVWDYISGFPHDVKSTYLAGYWDAPPPGTFQDIAVGYRGEYSLDYLREPLLYFSPADQRLHLWEAKEGVWKLDEGHYIRYANLDGDAYLDQWQESRDGAVVQQMGYSDGIYVLGGDGGVRV
;
A
#
# COMPACT_ATOMS: atom_id res chain seq x y z
N MET A 1 4.06 -10.01 -72.96
CA MET A 1 3.61 -9.48 -71.65
C MET A 1 4.31 -10.26 -70.53
N MET A 2 5.65 -10.26 -70.52
CA MET A 2 6.47 -10.92 -69.49
C MET A 2 7.86 -10.27 -69.34
N GLU A 3 8.10 -9.10 -69.96
CA GLU A 3 9.37 -8.36 -69.88
C GLU A 3 9.25 -6.97 -69.22
N TYR A 4 8.06 -6.59 -68.73
CA TYR A 4 7.84 -5.26 -68.14
C TYR A 4 7.84 -5.22 -66.60
N ARG A 5 8.14 -6.35 -65.92
CA ARG A 5 8.20 -6.43 -64.44
C ARG A 5 9.62 -6.40 -63.85
N ALA A 6 10.67 -6.55 -64.65
CA ALA A 6 12.05 -6.59 -64.14
C ALA A 6 12.69 -5.20 -63.91
N SER A 7 12.20 -4.13 -64.55
CA SER A 7 12.85 -2.81 -64.46
C SER A 7 12.36 -1.92 -63.31
N MET A 8 11.25 -2.25 -62.63
CA MET A 8 10.76 -1.50 -61.46
C MET A 8 11.41 -1.95 -60.15
N GLN A 9 11.80 -3.23 -60.00
CA GLN A 9 12.43 -3.71 -58.77
C GLN A 9 13.88 -3.22 -58.61
N ALA A 10 14.59 -2.90 -59.70
CA ALA A 10 15.96 -2.40 -59.66
C ALA A 10 16.09 -0.91 -59.28
N ARG A 11 15.02 -0.11 -59.40
CA ARG A 11 15.01 1.31 -59.00
C ARG A 11 14.60 1.51 -57.53
N ALA A 12 13.79 0.61 -56.97
CA ALA A 12 13.43 0.65 -55.55
C ALA A 12 14.63 0.28 -54.64
N LEU A 13 15.47 -0.70 -55.03
CA LEU A 13 16.62 -1.12 -54.22
C LEU A 13 17.74 -0.07 -54.10
N ARG A 14 17.90 0.82 -55.09
CA ARG A 14 18.94 1.87 -55.06
C ARG A 14 18.55 3.10 -54.23
N ALA A 15 17.25 3.34 -54.03
CA ALA A 15 16.78 4.38 -53.12
C ALA A 15 16.85 3.94 -51.65
N SER A 16 16.64 2.65 -51.37
CA SER A 16 16.72 2.11 -50.01
C SER A 16 18.15 2.04 -49.47
N LEU A 17 19.16 1.74 -50.30
CA LEU A 17 20.55 1.66 -49.82
C LEU A 17 21.19 3.04 -49.52
N ALA A 18 20.73 4.11 -50.18
CA ALA A 18 21.22 5.46 -49.92
C ALA A 18 20.61 6.08 -48.64
N LEU A 19 19.39 5.66 -48.27
CA LEU A 19 18.76 6.09 -47.01
C LEU A 19 19.34 5.35 -45.79
N SER A 20 19.73 4.08 -45.95
CA SER A 20 20.32 3.28 -44.85
C SER A 20 21.73 3.72 -44.48
N LEU A 21 22.53 4.26 -45.42
CA LEU A 21 23.89 4.72 -45.11
C LEU A 21 23.92 6.13 -44.47
N ALA A 22 22.90 6.96 -44.71
CA ALA A 22 22.75 8.26 -44.04
C ALA A 22 22.18 8.12 -42.61
N LEU A 23 21.42 7.05 -42.33
CA LEU A 23 20.94 6.76 -40.98
C LEU A 23 22.04 6.14 -40.09
N LEU A 24 22.95 5.33 -40.66
CA LEU A 24 24.03 4.67 -39.92
C LEU A 24 25.19 5.60 -39.49
N VAL A 25 25.34 6.78 -40.12
CA VAL A 25 26.30 7.80 -39.67
C VAL A 25 25.71 8.75 -38.62
N SER A 26 24.38 8.75 -38.46
CA SER A 26 23.67 9.56 -37.45
C SER A 26 23.48 8.81 -36.11
N LEU A 27 23.71 7.49 -36.09
CA LEU A 27 23.49 6.62 -34.93
C LEU A 27 24.73 6.40 -34.05
N PHE A 28 25.86 7.05 -34.36
CA PHE A 28 27.12 6.93 -33.59
C PHE A 28 27.57 8.22 -32.87
N LEU A 29 26.73 9.26 -32.79
CA LEU A 29 27.07 10.54 -32.14
C LEU A 29 26.01 11.11 -31.18
N LEU A 30 24.98 10.33 -30.83
CA LEU A 30 24.11 10.67 -29.70
C LEU A 30 24.50 9.79 -28.52
N ARG A 31 25.65 10.08 -27.91
CA ARG A 31 25.79 9.80 -26.48
C ARG A 31 24.71 10.63 -25.79
N PRO A 32 23.93 10.09 -24.84
CA PRO A 32 23.10 10.92 -23.99
C PRO A 32 24.00 12.02 -23.41
N SER A 33 23.65 13.28 -23.63
CA SER A 33 24.34 14.35 -22.93
C SER A 33 24.10 14.14 -21.44
N PRO A 34 25.10 14.33 -20.57
CA PRO A 34 24.95 14.27 -19.11
C PRO A 34 23.95 15.32 -18.54
N ALA A 35 23.37 16.16 -19.40
CA ALA A 35 22.41 17.20 -19.05
C ALA A 35 20.98 16.71 -18.71
N ALA A 36 20.68 15.39 -18.79
CA ALA A 36 19.36 14.85 -18.46
C ALA A 36 19.10 14.67 -16.95
N ALA A 37 20.10 14.84 -16.09
CA ALA A 37 19.92 14.83 -14.63
C ALA A 37 19.18 16.08 -14.08
N SER A 38 18.86 17.05 -14.93
CA SER A 38 18.36 18.36 -14.51
C SER A 38 16.84 18.48 -14.72
N ARG A 39 16.06 18.15 -13.68
CA ARG A 39 14.82 18.89 -13.28
C ARG A 39 13.99 18.31 -12.12
N ALA A 40 14.37 17.21 -11.46
CA ALA A 40 13.56 16.62 -10.39
C ALA A 40 13.93 16.99 -8.94
N ALA A 41 15.07 17.65 -8.67
CA ALA A 41 15.42 18.06 -7.29
C ALA A 41 14.88 19.47 -6.98
N ALA A 42 13.82 19.58 -6.18
CA ALA A 42 13.59 20.80 -5.42
C ALA A 42 14.66 20.89 -4.31
N ALA A 43 15.22 22.09 -4.16
CA ALA A 43 16.65 22.25 -3.92
C ALA A 43 17.05 22.15 -2.45
N ILE A 44 17.74 21.06 -2.09
CA ILE A 44 18.76 21.10 -1.03
C ILE A 44 19.58 22.38 -1.20
N GLN A 45 19.80 23.08 -0.10
CA GLN A 45 20.66 24.25 -0.15
C GLN A 45 22.11 23.77 -0.30
N VAL A 46 22.73 24.06 -1.44
CA VAL A 46 24.16 23.85 -1.68
C VAL A 46 24.90 25.16 -1.46
N PHE A 47 25.83 25.18 -0.51
CA PHE A 47 26.63 26.35 -0.14
C PHE A 47 27.90 26.47 -0.98
N GLY A 48 28.47 25.34 -1.42
CA GLY A 48 29.68 25.31 -2.22
C GLY A 48 30.14 23.91 -2.58
N LEU A 49 31.10 23.85 -3.51
CA LEU A 49 31.75 22.63 -3.94
C LEU A 49 33.27 22.79 -3.90
N VAL A 50 33.97 21.74 -3.49
CA VAL A 50 35.43 21.63 -3.53
C VAL A 50 35.80 20.33 -4.22
N GLN A 51 36.65 20.41 -5.23
CA GLN A 51 37.10 19.25 -6.00
C GLN A 51 38.59 19.01 -5.76
N GLN A 52 39.01 17.74 -5.64
CA GLN A 52 40.41 17.38 -5.43
C GLN A 52 40.83 16.28 -6.41
N ASP A 53 42.00 16.47 -7.00
CA ASP A 53 42.74 15.49 -7.79
C ASP A 53 43.71 14.77 -6.83
N LEU A 54 43.43 13.51 -6.53
CA LEU A 54 44.16 12.71 -5.54
C LEU A 54 45.37 11.99 -6.14
N ASP A 55 45.37 11.75 -7.46
CA ASP A 55 46.45 11.02 -8.16
C ASP A 55 47.33 11.89 -9.09
N GLY A 56 46.96 13.15 -9.30
CA GLY A 56 47.70 14.15 -10.05
C GLY A 56 47.52 14.06 -11.57
N ASP A 57 46.47 13.38 -12.05
CA ASP A 57 46.20 13.23 -13.49
C ASP A 57 45.53 14.46 -14.14
N GLY A 58 45.14 15.45 -13.32
CA GLY A 58 44.50 16.69 -13.74
C GLY A 58 42.98 16.62 -13.80
N LEU A 59 42.36 15.51 -13.43
CA LEU A 59 40.93 15.34 -13.23
C LEU A 59 40.61 15.22 -11.73
N PRO A 60 39.43 15.68 -11.27
CA PRO A 60 39.06 15.46 -9.88
C PRO A 60 38.73 13.98 -9.62
N ASP A 61 39.20 13.43 -8.50
CA ASP A 61 38.80 12.11 -8.00
C ASP A 61 37.75 12.20 -6.90
N VAL A 62 37.63 13.37 -6.24
CA VAL A 62 36.64 13.60 -5.19
C VAL A 62 36.02 14.99 -5.31
N THR A 63 34.70 15.05 -5.15
CA THR A 63 33.94 16.29 -4.99
C THR A 63 33.29 16.34 -3.61
N ALA A 64 33.62 17.34 -2.81
CA ALA A 64 32.97 17.64 -1.55
C ALA A 64 31.92 18.74 -1.76
N ILE A 65 30.68 18.46 -1.37
CA ILE A 65 29.52 19.33 -1.50
C ILE A 65 29.12 19.80 -0.09
N ASP A 66 29.26 21.10 0.18
CA ASP A 66 28.79 21.74 1.42
C ASP A 66 27.31 22.09 1.24
N CYS A 67 26.43 21.55 2.07
CA CYS A 67 24.99 21.64 1.87
C CYS A 67 24.18 21.57 3.18
N SER A 68 22.85 21.55 3.10
CA SER A 68 21.95 21.36 4.25
C SER A 68 20.79 20.46 3.85
N PHE A 69 20.79 19.23 4.37
CA PHE A 69 19.77 18.21 4.14
C PHE A 69 19.21 17.60 5.44
N ALA A 70 20.01 17.57 6.51
CA ALA A 70 19.63 17.06 7.82
C ALA A 70 19.87 18.10 8.94
N THR A 71 20.95 18.88 8.85
CA THR A 71 21.28 19.94 9.81
C THR A 71 21.47 21.27 9.09
N GLU A 72 21.82 22.34 9.82
CA GLU A 72 22.15 23.63 9.21
C GLU A 72 23.37 23.57 8.28
N ARG A 73 24.26 22.58 8.48
CA ARG A 73 25.45 22.38 7.67
C ARG A 73 25.88 20.93 7.66
N ASP A 74 25.78 20.32 6.49
CA ASP A 74 26.11 18.94 6.19
C ASP A 74 27.12 18.87 5.04
N GLN A 75 27.71 17.70 4.84
CA GLN A 75 28.63 17.44 3.75
C GLN A 75 28.25 16.17 3.01
N VAL A 76 28.43 16.21 1.69
CA VAL A 76 28.41 15.00 0.86
C VAL A 76 29.74 14.90 0.12
N LEU A 77 30.43 13.77 0.25
CA LEU A 77 31.63 13.45 -0.53
C LEU A 77 31.24 12.50 -1.65
N VAL A 78 31.67 12.81 -2.87
CA VAL A 78 31.47 11.95 -4.04
C VAL A 78 32.82 11.52 -4.58
N PHE A 79 33.08 10.22 -4.61
CA PHE A 79 34.32 9.62 -5.09
C PHE A 79 34.12 9.02 -6.49
N ASP A 80 34.97 9.44 -7.43
CA ASP A 80 34.97 8.93 -8.80
C ASP A 80 35.52 7.51 -8.85
N ARG A 81 34.71 6.59 -9.36
CA ARG A 81 35.13 5.20 -9.54
C ARG A 81 35.67 4.91 -10.94
N HIS A 82 35.25 5.64 -11.97
CA HIS A 82 35.51 5.33 -13.38
C HIS A 82 36.35 6.36 -14.14
N GLY A 83 36.78 7.45 -13.49
CA GLY A 83 37.62 8.49 -14.10
C GLY A 83 36.84 9.41 -15.05
N ASN A 84 35.53 9.53 -14.86
CA ASN A 84 34.59 10.35 -15.64
C ASN A 84 34.22 11.67 -14.94
N MET A 85 34.62 11.86 -13.68
CA MET A 85 34.36 13.08 -12.94
C MET A 85 35.02 14.29 -13.64
N GLN A 86 34.24 15.35 -13.81
CA GLN A 86 34.70 16.58 -14.46
C GLN A 86 34.80 17.72 -13.46
N ALA A 87 35.70 18.66 -13.76
CA ALA A 87 35.73 19.92 -13.04
C ALA A 87 34.51 20.80 -13.41
N GLY A 88 33.87 21.39 -12.41
CA GLY A 88 32.65 22.16 -12.61
C GLY A 88 32.26 23.00 -11.40
N SER A 89 31.15 23.71 -11.52
CA SER A 89 30.68 24.64 -10.48
C SER A 89 29.35 24.25 -9.86
N ARG A 90 28.73 23.19 -10.37
CA ARG A 90 27.48 22.61 -9.91
C ARG A 90 27.66 21.11 -9.78
N TRP A 91 27.07 20.50 -8.77
CA TRP A 91 27.28 19.08 -8.49
C TRP A 91 26.79 18.21 -9.66
N GLU A 92 25.73 18.62 -10.36
CA GLU A 92 25.17 17.92 -11.52
C GLU A 92 26.12 17.91 -12.74
N GLU A 93 27.13 18.79 -12.76
CA GLU A 93 28.15 18.82 -13.81
C GLU A 93 29.34 17.94 -13.48
N THR A 94 29.54 17.65 -12.19
CA THR A 94 30.77 17.07 -11.65
C THR A 94 30.58 15.67 -11.09
N THR A 95 29.34 15.23 -10.88
CA THR A 95 29.02 13.95 -10.23
C THR A 95 27.86 13.29 -10.95
N ASP A 96 27.74 11.98 -10.80
CA ASP A 96 26.59 11.25 -11.32
C ASP A 96 26.15 10.11 -10.39
N PHE A 97 25.05 9.46 -10.76
CA PHE A 97 24.51 8.28 -10.09
C PHE A 97 24.75 7.01 -10.91
N ALA A 98 25.66 7.05 -11.88
CA ALA A 98 25.94 5.92 -12.76
C ALA A 98 26.95 4.98 -12.14
N ASP A 99 28.02 5.53 -11.55
CA ASP A 99 29.13 4.70 -11.07
C ASP A 99 29.95 5.28 -9.90
N ASP A 100 29.59 6.47 -9.42
CA ASP A 100 30.23 7.14 -8.28
C ASP A 100 29.84 6.53 -6.92
N VAL A 101 30.64 6.84 -5.89
CA VAL A 101 30.34 6.53 -4.49
C VAL A 101 30.03 7.80 -3.72
N TRP A 102 28.85 7.87 -3.12
CA TRP A 102 28.34 9.02 -2.37
C TRP A 102 28.36 8.73 -0.87
N VAL A 103 29.02 9.60 -0.11
CA VAL A 103 29.16 9.51 1.36
C VAL A 103 28.44 10.72 1.97
N TYR A 104 27.41 10.47 2.76
CA TYR A 104 26.58 11.49 3.39
C TYR A 104 27.00 11.66 4.85
N ASP A 105 27.45 12.86 5.22
CA ASP A 105 27.91 13.27 6.55
C ASP A 105 26.99 14.40 7.04
N ALA A 106 25.98 14.02 7.81
CA ALA A 106 25.07 14.93 8.49
C ALA A 106 25.78 15.61 9.67
N GLY A 107 25.86 16.94 9.63
CA GLY A 107 26.61 17.74 10.59
C GLY A 107 28.04 18.09 10.16
N ALA A 108 28.52 17.53 9.05
CA ALA A 108 29.86 17.77 8.50
C ALA A 108 30.98 17.55 9.55
N ASP A 109 30.86 16.47 10.33
CA ASP A 109 31.77 16.17 11.44
C ASP A 109 32.84 15.10 11.10
N GLY A 110 32.79 14.57 9.86
CA GLY A 110 33.66 13.53 9.34
C GLY A 110 33.09 12.12 9.50
N SER A 111 31.92 11.95 10.11
CA SER A 111 31.27 10.66 10.34
C SER A 111 30.13 10.48 9.35
N ALA A 112 30.21 9.46 8.49
CA ALA A 112 29.18 9.21 7.49
C ALA A 112 27.95 8.54 8.12
N GLN A 113 26.74 9.00 7.84
CA GLN A 113 25.51 8.31 8.25
C GLN A 113 24.99 7.37 7.17
N LEU A 114 25.38 7.58 5.92
CA LEU A 114 24.98 6.75 4.78
C LEU A 114 26.09 6.75 3.73
N ILE A 115 26.38 5.59 3.17
CA ILE A 115 27.22 5.44 1.97
C ILE A 115 26.41 4.75 0.89
N ILE A 116 26.38 5.32 -0.31
CA ILE A 116 25.74 4.73 -1.49
C ILE A 116 26.78 4.49 -2.56
N THR A 117 26.92 3.26 -3.02
CA THR A 117 27.74 2.93 -4.19
C THR A 117 26.86 2.73 -5.39
N PHE A 118 26.97 3.59 -6.40
CA PHE A 118 26.26 3.43 -7.66
C PHE A 118 27.04 2.55 -8.64
N GLY A 119 26.35 1.98 -9.62
CA GLY A 119 26.93 1.11 -10.63
C GLY A 119 25.88 0.54 -11.59
N GLU A 120 26.31 -0.43 -12.38
CA GLU A 120 25.45 -1.19 -13.29
C GLU A 120 25.48 -2.69 -12.95
N GLU A 121 24.30 -3.32 -12.89
CA GLU A 121 24.13 -4.77 -12.74
C GLU A 121 23.18 -5.28 -13.82
N ASP A 122 23.62 -6.28 -14.60
CA ASP A 122 22.81 -6.92 -15.65
C ASP A 122 22.17 -5.93 -16.65
N GLY A 123 22.85 -4.82 -16.97
CA GLY A 123 22.34 -3.80 -17.89
C GLY A 123 21.44 -2.75 -17.24
N ASN A 124 21.31 -2.76 -15.92
CA ASN A 124 20.43 -1.87 -15.14
C ASN A 124 21.24 -1.04 -14.15
N GLN A 125 20.79 0.18 -13.88
CA GLN A 125 21.37 1.02 -12.84
C GLN A 125 21.11 0.40 -11.46
N ALA A 126 22.14 0.37 -10.62
CA ALA A 126 22.11 -0.23 -9.29
C ALA A 126 22.74 0.68 -8.24
N ALA A 127 22.16 0.70 -7.05
CA ALA A 127 22.67 1.44 -5.89
C ALA A 127 22.72 0.49 -4.68
N HIS A 128 23.86 0.41 -4.01
CA HIS A 128 24.01 -0.33 -2.75
C HIS A 128 24.19 0.65 -1.60
N LEU A 129 23.33 0.55 -0.60
CA LEU A 129 23.26 1.44 0.54
C LEU A 129 23.81 0.75 1.78
N TYR A 130 24.74 1.41 2.45
CA TYR A 130 25.37 0.98 3.69
C TYR A 130 25.02 1.98 4.79
N VAL A 131 24.61 1.45 5.94
CA VAL A 131 24.14 2.20 7.11
C VAL A 131 24.89 1.71 8.34
N ASP A 132 24.66 2.34 9.50
CA ASP A 132 25.25 1.88 10.75
C ASP A 132 24.67 0.51 11.14
N GLU A 133 25.54 -0.48 11.28
CA GLU A 133 25.16 -1.85 11.65
C GLU A 133 25.49 -2.16 13.12
N ASN A 134 26.43 -1.43 13.72
CA ASN A 134 26.94 -1.70 15.05
C ASN A 134 26.32 -0.81 16.15
N GLY A 135 25.62 0.25 15.77
CA GLY A 135 24.89 1.17 16.63
C GLY A 135 25.75 2.31 17.20
N ASP A 136 26.88 2.65 16.58
CA ASP A 136 27.75 3.76 16.97
C ASP A 136 27.35 5.11 16.35
N GLY A 137 26.42 5.10 15.39
CA GLY A 137 25.85 6.28 14.74
C GLY A 137 26.52 6.67 13.43
N TRP A 138 27.43 5.85 12.87
CA TRP A 138 28.06 6.11 11.58
C TRP A 138 28.37 4.83 10.79
N VAL A 139 28.76 5.00 9.52
CA VAL A 139 29.22 3.95 8.62
C VAL A 139 30.73 4.04 8.51
N ALA A 140 31.45 3.06 9.06
CA ALA A 140 32.91 3.03 8.93
C ALA A 140 33.38 2.79 7.48
N TYR A 141 34.36 3.60 7.03
CA TYR A 141 35.03 3.45 5.74
C TYR A 141 36.47 3.99 5.80
N GLU A 142 37.32 3.56 4.86
CA GLU A 142 38.69 4.03 4.71
C GLU A 142 38.98 4.45 3.26
N LEU A 143 39.80 5.48 3.06
CA LEU A 143 40.31 5.84 1.74
C LEU A 143 41.48 4.92 1.35
N VAL A 144 41.31 4.16 0.27
CA VAL A 144 42.33 3.26 -0.30
C VAL A 144 42.71 3.75 -1.69
N GLY A 145 43.79 4.53 -1.76
CA GLY A 145 44.18 5.23 -2.99
C GLY A 145 43.17 6.34 -3.27
N LYS A 146 42.40 6.21 -4.36
CA LYS A 146 41.36 7.17 -4.75
C LYS A 146 39.92 6.69 -4.54
N GLN A 147 39.76 5.46 -4.04
CA GLN A 147 38.45 4.86 -3.77
C GLN A 147 38.28 4.66 -2.28
N ILE A 148 37.03 4.56 -1.83
CA ILE A 148 36.76 4.15 -0.45
C ILE A 148 36.57 2.63 -0.35
N ALA A 149 37.02 2.06 0.76
CA ALA A 149 36.68 0.72 1.20
C ALA A 149 35.75 0.85 2.42
N ILE A 150 34.53 0.35 2.30
CA ILE A 150 33.57 0.33 3.41
C ILE A 150 33.99 -0.78 4.39
N THR A 151 34.15 -0.42 5.67
CA THR A 151 34.66 -1.30 6.73
C THR A 151 33.63 -1.59 7.82
N GLU A 152 32.48 -0.90 7.80
CA GLU A 152 31.36 -1.12 8.73
C GLU A 152 30.89 -2.57 8.72
N TRP A 153 30.51 -3.04 7.52
CA TRP A 153 30.05 -4.40 7.30
C TRP A 153 30.28 -4.77 5.83
N PRO A 154 30.56 -6.05 5.50
CA PRO A 154 30.79 -6.48 4.12
C PRO A 154 29.52 -6.54 3.26
N HIS A 155 28.35 -6.34 3.86
CA HIS A 155 27.05 -6.45 3.20
C HIS A 155 26.34 -5.11 3.26
N TRP A 156 25.69 -4.75 2.17
CA TRP A 156 24.80 -3.60 2.10
C TRP A 156 23.52 -3.89 2.88
N ARG A 157 22.88 -2.86 3.41
CA ARG A 157 21.54 -2.95 4.03
C ARG A 157 20.44 -3.00 2.98
N MET A 158 20.63 -2.24 1.91
CA MET A 158 19.68 -2.18 0.81
C MET A 158 20.38 -2.12 -0.54
N LYS A 159 19.84 -2.84 -1.53
CA LYS A 159 20.19 -2.70 -2.93
C LYS A 159 18.98 -2.25 -3.71
N VAL A 160 19.13 -1.24 -4.55
CA VAL A 160 18.07 -0.74 -5.43
C VAL A 160 18.52 -0.92 -6.86
N VAL A 161 17.65 -1.45 -7.71
CA VAL A 161 17.89 -1.64 -9.14
C VAL A 161 16.79 -0.93 -9.91
N ALA A 162 17.15 0.01 -10.77
CA ALA A 162 16.22 0.64 -11.70
C ALA A 162 16.27 -0.06 -13.05
N ARG A 163 15.10 -0.42 -13.60
CA ARG A 163 15.05 -0.97 -14.96
C ARG A 163 15.30 0.16 -15.96
N GLY A 164 16.53 0.24 -16.47
CA GLY A 164 17.02 1.37 -17.24
C GLY A 164 17.69 2.43 -16.35
N ASP A 165 17.46 3.71 -16.63
CA ASP A 165 18.06 4.83 -15.91
C ASP A 165 17.27 5.20 -14.64
N TRP A 166 17.90 5.90 -13.69
CA TRP A 166 17.22 6.43 -12.48
C TRP A 166 16.13 7.47 -12.80
N LEU A 167 16.29 8.16 -13.94
CA LEU A 167 15.38 9.19 -14.43
C LEU A 167 14.87 8.78 -15.81
N LEU A 168 13.58 9.03 -16.05
CA LEU A 168 12.97 8.93 -17.36
C LEU A 168 13.51 10.04 -18.29
N PRO A 169 13.36 9.91 -19.63
CA PRO A 169 13.83 10.93 -20.58
C PRO A 169 13.23 12.33 -20.39
N ASP A 170 12.09 12.43 -19.72
CA ASP A 170 11.43 13.71 -19.38
C ASP A 170 11.91 14.31 -18.04
N GLY A 171 12.86 13.65 -17.38
CA GLY A 171 13.46 14.05 -16.10
C GLY A 171 12.69 13.59 -14.87
N ARG A 172 11.57 12.87 -15.01
CA ARG A 172 10.86 12.29 -13.85
C ARG A 172 11.66 11.11 -13.26
N PRO A 173 11.53 10.82 -11.95
CA PRO A 173 12.07 9.59 -11.36
C PRO A 173 11.49 8.35 -12.05
N ASN A 174 12.32 7.36 -12.33
CA ASN A 174 11.88 6.08 -12.89
C ASN A 174 11.09 5.29 -11.83
N PRO A 175 9.80 4.98 -12.06
CA PRO A 175 9.00 4.22 -11.11
C PRO A 175 9.32 2.72 -11.12
N HIS A 176 10.01 2.21 -12.14
CA HIS A 176 10.27 0.79 -12.33
C HIS A 176 11.52 0.34 -11.55
N LEU A 177 11.34 0.05 -10.27
CA LEU A 177 12.40 -0.23 -9.31
C LEU A 177 12.23 -1.60 -8.66
N THR A 178 13.33 -2.26 -8.34
CA THR A 178 13.37 -3.37 -7.39
C THR A 178 14.34 -3.05 -6.26
N MET A 179 13.84 -3.06 -5.03
CA MET A 179 14.62 -2.89 -3.81
C MET A 179 14.75 -4.24 -3.12
N TYR A 180 15.98 -4.60 -2.77
CA TYR A 180 16.32 -5.77 -1.97
C TYR A 180 16.83 -5.27 -0.62
N VAL A 181 16.32 -5.85 0.46
CA VAL A 181 16.70 -5.48 1.84
C VAL A 181 17.30 -6.69 2.51
N ASP A 182 18.46 -6.50 3.14
CA ASP A 182 19.17 -7.49 3.95
C ASP A 182 19.14 -6.96 5.40
N GLY A 183 18.23 -7.48 6.22
CA GLY A 183 17.90 -6.97 7.55
C GLY A 183 16.48 -6.37 7.68
N ALA A 184 16.24 -5.73 8.83
CA ALA A 184 14.97 -5.11 9.17
C ALA A 184 14.88 -3.63 8.71
N VAL A 185 13.69 -3.22 8.25
CA VAL A 185 13.31 -1.82 7.97
C VAL A 185 11.92 -1.56 8.56
N THR A 186 11.76 -0.47 9.31
CA THR A 186 10.59 -0.23 10.19
C THR A 186 9.25 -0.22 9.47
N ARG A 187 9.07 0.57 8.40
CA ARG A 187 7.75 0.72 7.76
C ARG A 187 7.23 -0.55 7.05
N LEU A 188 8.12 -1.47 6.64
CA LEU A 188 7.69 -2.77 6.10
C LEU A 188 6.90 -3.58 7.15
N LEU A 189 6.97 -3.16 8.42
CA LEU A 189 6.45 -3.83 9.60
C LEU A 189 5.43 -2.95 10.38
N GLU A 190 4.90 -1.86 9.82
CA GLU A 190 4.14 -0.84 10.59
C GLU A 190 2.60 -0.95 10.55
N TRP A 191 2.01 -1.77 9.68
CA TRP A 191 0.56 -2.01 9.77
C TRP A 191 0.26 -2.62 11.15
N TYR A 192 -0.63 -1.95 11.90
CA TYR A 192 -0.89 -1.95 13.36
C TYR A 192 -0.78 -3.27 14.15
N ILE A 193 -0.71 -4.42 13.49
CA ILE A 193 -0.67 -5.75 14.10
C ILE A 193 0.76 -6.29 14.25
N ALA A 194 1.75 -5.64 13.64
CA ALA A 194 3.15 -6.04 13.79
C ALA A 194 3.84 -5.43 15.03
N LEU A 195 3.43 -4.24 15.52
CA LEU A 195 4.08 -3.52 16.63
C LEU A 195 4.18 -4.32 17.95
N ALA A 196 3.22 -5.19 18.26
CA ALA A 196 3.27 -6.01 19.48
C ALA A 196 4.21 -7.24 19.38
N LYS A 197 4.77 -7.56 18.21
CA LYS A 197 5.48 -8.82 17.95
C LYS A 197 6.81 -8.66 17.20
N TRP A 198 7.53 -7.56 17.40
CA TRP A 198 8.89 -7.37 16.83
C TRP A 198 9.96 -8.30 17.41
N SER A 199 9.64 -9.13 18.41
CA SER A 199 10.64 -9.99 19.06
C SER A 199 11.27 -11.03 18.11
N TRP A 200 10.63 -11.33 16.98
CA TRP A 200 11.20 -12.24 15.98
C TRP A 200 12.11 -11.52 14.98
N ALA A 201 11.85 -10.26 14.64
CA ALA A 201 12.55 -9.56 13.55
C ALA A 201 14.07 -9.53 13.76
N PRO A 202 14.63 -9.13 14.93
CA PRO A 202 16.08 -9.18 15.16
C PRO A 202 16.71 -10.58 15.08
N LYS A 203 15.90 -11.64 15.22
CA LYS A 203 16.38 -13.03 15.14
C LYS A 203 16.46 -13.52 13.70
N TYR A 204 15.54 -13.10 12.83
CA TYR A 204 15.42 -13.64 11.47
C TYR A 204 15.86 -12.65 10.39
N LEU A 205 15.72 -11.35 10.63
CA LEU A 205 16.07 -10.28 9.70
C LEU A 205 17.39 -9.65 10.14
N GLN A 206 18.50 -10.20 9.65
CA GLN A 206 19.84 -9.78 10.01
C GLN A 206 20.60 -9.43 8.73
N THR A 207 21.40 -8.38 8.78
CA THR A 207 22.31 -8.01 7.69
C THR A 207 23.40 -9.08 7.55
N ASP A 208 23.12 -10.15 6.81
CA ASP A 208 23.93 -11.38 6.79
C ASP A 208 24.40 -11.80 5.38
N GLY A 209 24.18 -10.91 4.40
CA GLY A 209 24.45 -11.10 3.00
C GLY A 209 23.29 -11.77 2.25
N LYS A 210 22.14 -12.00 2.89
CA LYS A 210 20.96 -12.60 2.25
C LYS A 210 19.80 -11.60 2.22
N VAL A 211 19.15 -11.54 1.08
CA VAL A 211 17.93 -10.73 0.94
C VAL A 211 16.83 -11.30 1.83
N ASP A 212 16.39 -10.49 2.77
CA ASP A 212 15.23 -10.72 3.62
C ASP A 212 13.95 -10.23 2.97
N TRP A 213 13.96 -9.05 2.35
CA TRP A 213 12.80 -8.47 1.68
C TRP A 213 13.09 -8.08 0.23
N GLU A 214 12.07 -8.22 -0.61
CA GLU A 214 12.03 -7.65 -1.94
C GLU A 214 10.84 -6.70 -2.05
N ILE A 215 11.06 -5.52 -2.60
CA ILE A 215 10.02 -4.53 -2.93
C ILE A 215 10.16 -4.21 -4.41
N GLU A 216 9.13 -4.48 -5.20
CA GLU A 216 9.12 -4.24 -6.63
C GLU A 216 8.02 -3.25 -6.96
N SER A 217 8.38 -2.18 -7.68
CA SER A 217 7.46 -1.23 -8.29
C SER A 217 7.49 -1.42 -9.79
N GLY A 218 6.33 -1.70 -10.38
CA GLY A 218 6.21 -2.02 -11.80
C GLY A 218 5.43 -0.96 -12.57
N ASP A 219 5.98 -0.56 -13.72
CA ASP A 219 5.33 0.24 -14.77
C ASP A 219 5.18 -0.69 -15.99
N GLN A 220 3.97 -1.23 -16.17
CA GLN A 220 3.63 -2.25 -17.15
C GLN A 220 3.36 -1.66 -18.54
N ASP A 221 2.81 -0.46 -18.60
CA ASP A 221 2.45 0.21 -19.86
C ASP A 221 3.51 1.24 -20.34
N ALA A 222 4.54 1.47 -19.52
CA ALA A 222 5.68 2.34 -19.77
C ALA A 222 5.29 3.82 -19.93
N ASP A 223 4.26 4.27 -19.21
CA ASP A 223 3.82 5.68 -19.19
C ASP A 223 4.62 6.55 -18.19
N GLY A 224 5.48 5.92 -17.40
CA GLY A 224 6.28 6.56 -16.36
C GLY A 224 5.55 6.73 -15.04
N GLN A 225 4.54 5.93 -14.76
CA GLN A 225 3.84 5.80 -13.48
C GLN A 225 3.89 4.34 -13.01
N ALA A 226 3.91 4.12 -11.69
CA ALA A 226 3.87 2.75 -11.17
C ALA A 226 2.42 2.25 -11.18
N ASP A 227 2.16 1.12 -11.83
CA ASP A 227 0.86 0.43 -11.79
C ASP A 227 0.66 -0.35 -10.50
N TYR A 228 1.76 -0.87 -9.93
CA TYR A 228 1.71 -1.65 -8.71
C TYR A 228 3.00 -1.59 -7.92
N VAL A 229 2.90 -1.86 -6.62
CA VAL A 229 4.04 -2.17 -5.75
C VAL A 229 3.79 -3.47 -5.00
N LEU A 230 4.70 -4.43 -5.17
CA LEU A 230 4.72 -5.73 -4.51
C LEU A 230 5.83 -5.76 -3.47
N THR A 231 5.52 -6.13 -2.23
CA THR A 231 6.50 -6.43 -1.19
C THR A 231 6.44 -7.90 -0.83
N ARG A 232 7.59 -8.56 -0.67
CA ARG A 232 7.73 -9.97 -0.29
C ARG A 232 8.79 -10.17 0.78
N LEU A 233 8.45 -10.90 1.84
CA LEU A 233 9.37 -11.43 2.84
C LEU A 233 9.98 -12.74 2.32
N LEU A 234 11.21 -12.69 1.83
CA LEU A 234 11.92 -13.86 1.31
C LEU A 234 12.47 -14.75 2.42
N THR A 235 12.82 -14.16 3.57
CA THR A 235 13.30 -14.93 4.71
C THR A 235 12.19 -15.75 5.35
N HIS A 236 12.47 -17.04 5.52
CA HIS A 236 11.53 -17.94 6.16
C HIS A 236 11.40 -17.61 7.65
N ILE A 237 10.19 -17.17 8.04
CA ILE A 237 9.77 -17.07 9.42
C ILE A 237 8.71 -18.13 9.73
N PRO A 238 8.76 -18.76 10.92
CA PRO A 238 7.77 -19.76 11.31
C PRO A 238 6.32 -19.30 11.14
N ASP A 239 5.45 -20.21 10.70
CA ASP A 239 4.04 -19.92 10.36
C ASP A 239 3.22 -19.42 11.55
N TYR A 240 3.62 -19.74 12.78
CA TYR A 240 2.95 -19.26 14.00
C TYR A 240 3.18 -17.76 14.26
N PHE A 241 4.14 -17.13 13.58
CA PHE A 241 4.24 -15.68 13.59
C PHE A 241 3.13 -15.10 12.72
N SER A 242 2.25 -14.35 13.38
CA SER A 242 1.23 -13.52 12.77
C SER A 242 1.90 -12.33 12.06
N ALA A 243 2.55 -12.58 10.93
CA ALA A 243 3.23 -11.58 10.13
C ALA A 243 2.70 -11.61 8.68
N PHE A 244 2.54 -10.43 8.10
CA PHE A 244 2.31 -10.33 6.66
C PHE A 244 3.62 -10.65 5.93
N ARG A 245 3.53 -11.59 5.00
CA ARG A 245 4.67 -12.06 4.20
C ARG A 245 4.66 -11.42 2.82
N CYS A 246 3.50 -11.00 2.34
CA CYS A 246 3.38 -10.25 1.10
C CYS A 246 2.36 -9.12 1.23
N SER A 247 2.63 -8.01 0.55
CA SER A 247 1.64 -6.98 0.28
C SER A 247 1.71 -6.56 -1.18
N LEU A 248 0.59 -6.14 -1.74
CA LEU A 248 0.48 -5.67 -3.11
C LEU A 248 -0.45 -4.47 -3.14
N TYR A 249 0.04 -3.35 -3.67
CA TYR A 249 -0.72 -2.14 -3.91
C TYR A 249 -0.87 -1.96 -5.41
N VAL A 250 -2.05 -1.56 -5.88
CA VAL A 250 -2.36 -1.41 -7.29
C VAL A 250 -3.06 -0.08 -7.52
N ASP A 251 -2.51 0.71 -8.44
CA ASP A 251 -3.09 1.97 -8.86
C ASP A 251 -4.19 1.74 -9.90
N LYS A 252 -5.34 2.40 -9.70
CA LYS A 252 -6.43 2.44 -10.68
C LYS A 252 -6.78 3.87 -11.10
N ASN A 253 -6.08 4.87 -10.54
CA ASN A 253 -6.20 6.27 -10.86
C ASN A 253 -4.81 6.86 -11.15
N PRO A 254 -4.17 6.45 -12.27
CA PRO A 254 -2.82 6.89 -12.60
C PRO A 254 -2.79 8.41 -12.73
N ARG A 255 -2.20 9.05 -11.72
CA ARG A 255 -1.98 10.49 -11.63
C ARG A 255 -0.50 10.78 -11.63
N ARG A 256 -0.13 11.86 -12.31
CA ARG A 256 1.26 12.27 -12.44
C ARG A 256 1.94 12.34 -11.07
N THR A 257 2.89 11.44 -10.88
CA THR A 257 3.72 11.36 -9.68
C THR A 257 4.51 12.66 -9.48
N LEU A 258 4.52 13.17 -8.25
CA LEU A 258 5.22 14.37 -7.84
C LEU A 258 6.58 14.01 -7.21
N PRO A 259 7.68 14.71 -7.56
CA PRO A 259 9.00 14.45 -6.97
C PRO A 259 9.06 14.93 -5.52
N TYR A 260 9.73 14.19 -4.64
CA TYR A 260 9.92 14.61 -3.25
C TYR A 260 10.61 15.98 -3.16
N GLU A 261 9.97 16.94 -2.49
CA GLU A 261 10.54 18.28 -2.31
C GLU A 261 11.76 18.27 -1.38
N THR A 262 11.87 17.21 -0.57
CA THR A 262 12.94 16.96 0.40
C THR A 262 13.94 15.90 -0.08
N ALA A 263 13.95 15.60 -1.39
CA ALA A 263 14.89 14.62 -1.95
C ALA A 263 16.34 15.07 -1.73
N VAL A 264 17.19 14.12 -1.31
CA VAL A 264 18.60 14.36 -0.97
C VAL A 264 19.52 13.92 -2.11
N PHE A 265 19.65 14.77 -3.12
CA PHE A 265 20.40 14.62 -4.38
C PHE A 265 19.81 13.53 -5.29
N TRP A 266 19.72 12.30 -4.79
CA TRP A 266 19.10 11.18 -5.46
C TRP A 266 17.58 11.23 -5.25
N PRO A 267 16.75 11.16 -6.31
CA PRO A 267 15.30 11.45 -6.24
C PRO A 267 14.48 10.50 -5.35
N PHE A 268 15.05 9.36 -4.95
CA PHE A 268 14.39 8.36 -4.11
C PHE A 268 14.82 8.45 -2.64
N LEU A 269 15.84 9.24 -2.30
CA LEU A 269 16.36 9.39 -0.93
C LEU A 269 15.76 10.62 -0.25
N VAL A 270 15.17 10.45 0.93
CA VAL A 270 14.62 11.56 1.74
C VAL A 270 14.98 11.39 3.22
N GLY A 271 14.80 12.45 4.02
CA GLY A 271 14.78 12.34 5.49
C GLY A 271 13.44 11.82 6.03
N THR A 272 13.34 11.60 7.35
CA THR A 272 12.14 11.05 8.01
C THR A 272 10.87 11.88 7.85
N GLN A 273 10.97 13.19 7.58
CA GLN A 273 9.81 14.10 7.46
C GLN A 273 9.17 14.13 6.05
N GLY A 274 9.69 13.39 5.07
CA GLY A 274 9.39 13.62 3.65
C GLY A 274 8.04 13.11 3.12
N ASP A 275 7.25 12.33 3.88
CA ASP A 275 6.25 11.43 3.26
C ASP A 275 4.90 11.26 4.01
N ASP A 276 4.71 11.90 5.17
CA ASP A 276 3.60 11.52 6.08
C ASP A 276 2.18 11.92 5.63
N ALA A 277 2.04 12.68 4.54
CA ALA A 277 0.76 13.15 4.02
C ALA A 277 0.46 12.73 2.57
N ALA A 278 1.29 11.86 1.96
CA ALA A 278 1.06 11.41 0.58
C ALA A 278 -0.11 10.42 0.49
N LEU A 279 -0.71 10.29 -0.69
CA LEU A 279 -1.50 9.11 -1.04
C LEU A 279 -0.60 8.06 -1.69
N TYR A 280 -1.10 6.83 -1.82
CA TYR A 280 -0.44 5.83 -2.66
C TYR A 280 -0.20 6.39 -4.06
N PHE A 281 0.99 6.12 -4.62
CA PHE A 281 1.40 6.48 -5.99
C PHE A 281 1.51 7.99 -6.31
N ASP A 282 1.12 8.88 -5.40
CA ASP A 282 1.36 10.34 -5.55
C ASP A 282 2.85 10.68 -5.66
N ARG A 283 3.70 9.83 -5.08
CA ARG A 283 5.15 9.97 -5.02
C ARG A 283 5.83 8.68 -5.51
N PRO A 284 7.06 8.75 -6.08
CA PRO A 284 7.77 7.55 -6.47
C PRO A 284 8.13 6.72 -5.22
N PRO A 285 8.53 5.45 -5.37
CA PRO A 285 9.05 4.69 -4.24
C PRO A 285 10.18 5.44 -3.52
N VAL A 286 10.15 5.42 -2.19
CA VAL A 286 11.01 6.22 -1.32
C VAL A 286 11.95 5.34 -0.52
N ILE A 287 13.08 5.92 -0.12
CA ILE A 287 14.02 5.42 0.87
C ILE A 287 14.18 6.54 1.90
N ALA A 288 13.54 6.38 3.05
CA ALA A 288 13.60 7.38 4.10
C ALA A 288 14.70 7.04 5.11
N MET A 289 15.61 7.98 5.27
CA MET A 289 16.78 7.90 6.15
C MET A 289 16.51 8.64 7.45
N ASN A 290 16.79 7.98 8.57
CA ASN A 290 16.97 8.63 9.86
C ASN A 290 18.44 8.94 10.07
N TRP A 291 18.80 10.20 9.80
CA TRP A 291 20.15 10.72 9.93
C TRP A 291 20.68 10.70 11.36
N GLU A 292 19.84 10.83 12.40
CA GLU A 292 20.30 10.80 13.80
C GLU A 292 20.78 9.40 14.23
N THR A 293 20.16 8.35 13.66
CA THR A 293 20.45 6.95 14.01
C THR A 293 21.19 6.21 12.90
N ALA A 294 21.63 6.93 11.86
CA ALA A 294 22.25 6.35 10.67
C ALA A 294 21.51 5.10 10.14
N SER A 295 20.17 5.14 10.03
CA SER A 295 19.37 3.97 9.65
C SER A 295 18.26 4.26 8.62
N ILE A 296 17.96 3.28 7.76
CA ILE A 296 16.80 3.34 6.85
C ILE A 296 15.55 2.92 7.61
N VAL A 297 14.59 3.84 7.74
CA VAL A 297 13.35 3.59 8.48
C VAL A 297 12.18 3.18 7.59
N ARG A 298 12.28 3.46 6.29
CA ARG A 298 11.19 3.21 5.33
C ARG A 298 11.73 2.97 3.94
N ALA A 299 11.13 2.01 3.24
CA ALA A 299 11.36 1.75 1.81
C ALA A 299 10.06 1.31 1.12
N GLY A 300 9.93 1.60 -0.17
CA GLY A 300 8.72 1.31 -0.96
C GLY A 300 7.82 2.52 -1.12
N ILE A 301 6.50 2.35 -1.24
CA ILE A 301 5.60 3.50 -1.43
C ILE A 301 5.20 4.19 -0.13
N GLY A 302 4.92 5.48 -0.32
CA GLY A 302 4.44 6.41 0.67
C GLY A 302 2.94 6.36 0.93
N GLY A 303 2.51 7.01 2.01
CA GLY A 303 1.12 7.46 2.11
C GLY A 303 0.02 6.51 2.60
N TYR A 304 -1.21 6.96 2.37
CA TYR A 304 -2.49 6.30 2.68
C TYR A 304 -3.25 5.99 1.37
N PRO A 305 -4.19 5.04 1.35
CA PRO A 305 -4.99 4.73 0.17
C PRO A 305 -5.47 5.93 -0.65
N ALA A 306 -5.31 5.81 -1.96
CA ALA A 306 -5.86 6.74 -2.93
C ALA A 306 -7.36 6.48 -3.18
N GLU A 307 -8.03 7.49 -3.71
CA GLU A 307 -9.42 7.52 -4.15
C GLU A 307 -9.89 6.31 -5.00
N GLN A 308 -8.99 5.75 -5.82
CA GLN A 308 -9.25 4.55 -6.61
C GLN A 308 -8.01 3.66 -6.65
N GLY A 309 -8.23 2.37 -6.50
CA GLY A 309 -7.16 1.39 -6.43
C GLY A 309 -7.49 0.33 -5.40
N TYR A 310 -6.53 -0.54 -5.12
CA TYR A 310 -6.68 -1.52 -4.07
C TYR A 310 -5.34 -1.95 -3.51
N HIS A 311 -5.38 -2.54 -2.33
CA HIS A 311 -4.26 -3.28 -1.81
C HIS A 311 -4.66 -4.64 -1.25
N ILE A 312 -3.67 -5.50 -1.11
CA ILE A 312 -3.77 -6.87 -0.61
C ILE A 312 -2.70 -7.03 0.46
N LEU A 313 -3.08 -7.53 1.62
CA LEU A 313 -2.16 -8.00 2.65
C LEU A 313 -2.32 -9.52 2.81
N SER A 314 -1.21 -10.25 2.75
CA SER A 314 -1.21 -11.70 2.84
C SER A 314 -0.24 -12.22 3.89
N SER A 315 -0.77 -13.05 4.77
CA SER A 315 -0.02 -13.88 5.70
C SER A 315 0.35 -15.26 5.14
N ALA A 316 -0.13 -15.60 3.93
CA ALA A 316 0.18 -16.85 3.25
C ALA A 316 1.70 -17.02 3.07
N PRO A 317 2.19 -18.26 2.86
CA PRO A 317 3.58 -18.46 2.47
C PRO A 317 3.99 -17.50 1.34
N THR A 318 5.22 -17.00 1.43
CA THR A 318 5.74 -15.95 0.54
C THR A 318 5.44 -16.27 -0.91
N TRP A 319 4.81 -15.32 -1.60
CA TRP A 319 4.44 -15.46 -2.99
C TRP A 319 5.64 -15.73 -3.89
N GLN A 320 5.45 -16.66 -4.81
CA GLN A 320 6.46 -17.08 -5.76
C GLN A 320 6.19 -16.43 -7.11
N LYS A 321 7.25 -15.90 -7.72
CA LYS A 321 7.24 -15.49 -9.13
C LYS A 321 7.01 -16.71 -10.03
N GLY A 322 6.35 -16.51 -11.16
CA GLY A 322 5.94 -17.53 -12.12
C GLY A 322 4.73 -18.38 -11.68
N GLN A 323 4.10 -18.07 -10.54
CA GLN A 323 3.01 -18.85 -9.97
C GLN A 323 1.74 -18.02 -9.77
N VAL A 324 0.62 -18.73 -9.63
CA VAL A 324 -0.63 -18.19 -9.09
C VAL A 324 -0.60 -18.36 -7.58
N ASN A 325 -0.63 -17.25 -6.87
CA ASN A 325 -0.48 -17.21 -5.43
C ASN A 325 -1.83 -17.06 -4.72
N ASP A 326 -1.95 -17.73 -3.58
CA ASP A 326 -3.08 -17.58 -2.67
C ASP A 326 -2.89 -16.40 -1.72
N VAL A 327 -3.99 -15.77 -1.36
CA VAL A 327 -4.01 -14.64 -0.46
C VAL A 327 -4.70 -15.05 0.83
N LEU A 328 -4.06 -14.78 1.97
CA LEU A 328 -4.61 -15.07 3.29
C LEU A 328 -4.53 -13.82 4.17
N TRP A 329 -5.56 -13.00 4.13
CA TRP A 329 -5.98 -12.00 5.14
C TRP A 329 -6.88 -10.97 4.45
N GLU A 330 -6.34 -10.02 3.68
CA GLU A 330 -7.13 -9.00 2.97
C GLU A 330 -7.02 -9.17 1.46
N ASN A 331 -8.15 -9.47 0.80
CA ASN A 331 -8.15 -9.93 -0.60
C ASN A 331 -9.39 -9.52 -1.43
N PRO A 332 -9.49 -8.28 -1.91
CA PRO A 332 -8.63 -7.13 -1.59
C PRO A 332 -9.31 -6.14 -0.63
N LEU A 333 -8.60 -5.08 -0.26
CA LEU A 333 -9.16 -3.82 0.26
C LEU A 333 -9.13 -2.78 -0.87
N ALA A 334 -10.29 -2.38 -1.39
CA ALA A 334 -10.46 -1.62 -2.62
C ALA A 334 -11.25 -0.33 -2.43
N TYR A 335 -10.88 0.71 -3.17
CA TYR A 335 -11.38 2.08 -3.05
C TYR A 335 -11.98 2.52 -4.38
N TYR A 336 -13.09 3.26 -4.37
CA TYR A 336 -13.77 3.75 -5.57
C TYR A 336 -14.26 5.18 -5.36
N ASN A 337 -14.00 6.01 -6.37
CA ASN A 337 -14.62 7.33 -6.52
C ASN A 337 -16.01 7.14 -7.15
N MET A 338 -17.06 7.28 -6.35
CA MET A 338 -18.44 7.20 -6.80
C MET A 338 -19.05 8.59 -7.08
N ALA A 339 -18.48 9.65 -6.51
CA ALA A 339 -18.93 11.03 -6.72
C ALA A 339 -18.42 11.64 -8.05
N GLU A 340 -17.41 11.02 -8.66
CA GLU A 340 -16.64 11.47 -9.82
C GLU A 340 -16.03 12.87 -9.67
N ASP A 341 -15.63 13.27 -8.46
CA ASP A 341 -15.20 14.64 -8.16
C ASP A 341 -13.68 14.85 -7.99
N GLN A 342 -12.90 13.76 -7.85
CA GLN A 342 -11.43 13.78 -7.82
C GLN A 342 -10.86 14.54 -6.61
N ASP A 343 -11.53 14.44 -5.47
CA ASP A 343 -11.14 15.16 -4.25
C ASP A 343 -10.10 14.42 -3.39
N ASN A 344 -9.70 13.22 -3.84
CA ASN A 344 -8.79 12.26 -3.20
C ASN A 344 -9.37 11.43 -2.04
N TRP A 345 -10.67 11.53 -1.78
CA TRP A 345 -11.36 10.69 -0.82
C TRP A 345 -12.19 9.64 -1.55
N PRO A 346 -12.19 8.38 -1.10
CA PRO A 346 -13.04 7.37 -1.70
C PRO A 346 -14.47 7.44 -1.12
N GLU A 347 -15.49 7.43 -1.97
CA GLU A 347 -16.90 7.34 -1.52
C GLU A 347 -17.34 5.90 -1.28
N LEU A 348 -16.57 4.92 -1.75
CA LEU A 348 -16.85 3.51 -1.54
C LEU A 348 -15.56 2.75 -1.23
N LEU A 349 -15.61 1.98 -0.16
CA LEU A 349 -14.57 1.04 0.24
C LEU A 349 -15.15 -0.36 0.36
N ILE A 350 -14.53 -1.33 -0.32
CA ILE A 350 -14.89 -2.74 -0.21
C ILE A 350 -13.70 -3.53 0.31
N ARG A 351 -13.86 -4.19 1.45
CA ARG A 351 -12.82 -4.98 2.11
C ARG A 351 -13.23 -6.43 2.19
N VAL A 352 -12.44 -7.32 1.59
CA VAL A 352 -12.64 -8.77 1.72
C VAL A 352 -11.61 -9.31 2.71
N MET A 353 -12.07 -9.88 3.83
CA MET A 353 -11.22 -10.39 4.91
C MET A 353 -11.38 -11.89 5.11
N HIS A 354 -10.26 -12.59 5.27
CA HIS A 354 -10.18 -13.99 5.66
C HIS A 354 -9.81 -14.08 7.16
N PRO A 355 -10.75 -14.40 8.06
CA PRO A 355 -10.51 -14.39 9.52
C PRO A 355 -9.54 -15.48 10.02
N ILE A 356 -9.01 -16.31 9.13
CA ILE A 356 -8.12 -17.45 9.36
C ILE A 356 -6.90 -17.08 10.22
N TRP A 357 -6.40 -15.85 10.06
CA TRP A 357 -5.16 -15.40 10.69
C TRP A 357 -5.31 -15.00 12.17
N LEU A 358 -6.49 -14.49 12.58
CA LEU A 358 -6.74 -14.19 13.99
C LEU A 358 -6.93 -15.50 14.78
N ASP A 359 -7.67 -16.45 14.21
CA ASP A 359 -8.26 -17.55 14.98
C ASP A 359 -7.68 -18.94 14.64
N ALA A 360 -6.41 -19.05 14.30
CA ALA A 360 -5.78 -20.36 14.04
C ALA A 360 -5.79 -21.23 15.32
N ILE A 361 -6.89 -21.98 15.51
CA ILE A 361 -7.07 -22.93 16.61
C ILE A 361 -6.40 -24.25 16.21
N PRO A 362 -5.36 -24.71 16.92
CA PRO A 362 -4.71 -25.98 16.61
C PRO A 362 -5.71 -27.14 16.55
N GLY A 363 -5.68 -27.90 15.45
CA GLY A 363 -6.51 -29.09 15.26
C GLY A 363 -7.89 -28.87 14.65
N ARG A 364 -8.26 -27.63 14.29
CA ARG A 364 -9.49 -27.35 13.53
C ARG A 364 -9.17 -26.96 12.08
N PRO A 365 -9.78 -27.62 11.06
CA PRO A 365 -9.65 -27.17 9.69
C PRO A 365 -10.19 -25.75 9.55
N GLN A 366 -9.38 -24.85 8.99
CA GLN A 366 -9.80 -23.53 8.55
C GLN A 366 -9.99 -23.58 7.03
N SER A 367 -11.07 -22.99 6.53
CA SER A 367 -11.30 -22.90 5.08
C SER A 367 -10.77 -21.57 4.55
N PRO A 368 -9.94 -21.55 3.50
CA PRO A 368 -9.58 -20.32 2.78
C PRO A 368 -10.82 -19.61 2.18
N ASP A 369 -11.93 -20.34 2.02
CA ASP A 369 -13.18 -19.78 1.49
C ASP A 369 -13.99 -19.04 2.57
N MET A 370 -13.64 -19.17 3.86
CA MET A 370 -14.31 -18.40 4.91
C MET A 370 -13.86 -16.95 4.85
N MET A 371 -14.83 -16.04 4.76
CA MET A 371 -14.56 -14.62 4.66
C MET A 371 -15.69 -13.74 5.17
N GLN A 372 -15.32 -12.49 5.40
CA GLN A 372 -16.19 -11.33 5.54
C GLN A 372 -15.95 -10.39 4.36
N VAL A 373 -16.99 -9.71 3.91
CA VAL A 373 -16.89 -8.58 2.98
C VAL A 373 -17.57 -7.38 3.62
N GLU A 374 -16.82 -6.30 3.82
CA GLU A 374 -17.34 -5.01 4.26
C GLU A 374 -17.52 -4.11 3.04
N TYR A 375 -18.66 -3.43 2.98
CA TYR A 375 -19.05 -2.51 1.92
C TYR A 375 -19.42 -1.18 2.60
N ASN A 376 -18.46 -0.26 2.66
CA ASN A 376 -18.57 1.03 3.34
C ASN A 376 -18.81 2.13 2.30
N TRP A 377 -19.75 3.04 2.53
CA TRP A 377 -19.92 4.19 1.64
C TRP A 377 -20.21 5.50 2.37
N ASP A 378 -19.67 6.57 1.80
CA ASP A 378 -19.95 7.96 2.13
C ASP A 378 -21.10 8.43 1.24
N GLN A 379 -22.26 8.70 1.85
CA GLN A 379 -23.48 9.00 1.11
C GLN A 379 -23.61 10.49 0.79
N ASP A 380 -23.08 11.38 1.63
CA ASP A 380 -23.17 12.83 1.46
C ASP A 380 -21.87 13.48 0.98
N ASN A 381 -20.83 12.67 0.76
CA ASN A 381 -19.50 13.03 0.28
C ASN A 381 -18.82 14.07 1.19
N ASN A 382 -18.72 13.73 2.48
CA ASN A 382 -18.11 14.59 3.50
C ASN A 382 -16.75 14.09 4.03
N GLY A 383 -16.23 13.01 3.44
CA GLY A 383 -15.01 12.31 3.84
C GLY A 383 -15.22 11.36 5.02
N ARG A 384 -16.44 10.82 5.20
CA ARG A 384 -16.76 9.89 6.30
C ARG A 384 -17.73 8.82 5.84
N TRP A 385 -17.51 7.60 6.34
CA TRP A 385 -18.45 6.51 6.16
C TRP A 385 -19.77 6.80 6.89
N ASP A 386 -20.87 6.79 6.15
CA ASP A 386 -22.23 6.90 6.69
C ASP A 386 -22.82 5.52 6.95
N TYR A 387 -22.47 4.55 6.10
CA TYR A 387 -23.07 3.23 6.09
C TYR A 387 -22.01 2.15 5.88
N GLU A 388 -22.26 0.98 6.48
CA GLU A 388 -21.52 -0.24 6.22
C GLU A 388 -22.49 -1.41 6.07
N LEU A 389 -22.38 -2.14 4.96
CA LEU A 389 -22.97 -3.46 4.79
C LEU A 389 -21.85 -4.49 4.93
N SER A 390 -21.90 -5.32 5.97
CA SER A 390 -20.94 -6.41 6.17
C SER A 390 -21.65 -7.75 5.99
N VAL A 391 -21.04 -8.64 5.21
CA VAL A 391 -21.57 -9.98 4.91
C VAL A 391 -20.51 -11.03 5.15
N ALA A 392 -20.90 -12.22 5.59
CA ALA A 392 -19.94 -13.28 5.89
C ALA A 392 -20.42 -14.64 5.41
N GLY A 393 -19.48 -15.50 5.05
CA GLY A 393 -19.79 -16.84 4.58
C GLY A 393 -18.62 -17.63 3.97
N LEU A 394 -18.95 -18.79 3.42
CA LEU A 394 -18.00 -19.63 2.66
C LEU A 394 -18.13 -19.35 1.16
N LYS A 395 -17.19 -18.58 0.59
CA LYS A 395 -17.20 -18.16 -0.81
C LYS A 395 -15.82 -18.36 -1.46
N PRO A 396 -15.64 -19.35 -2.34
CA PRO A 396 -14.34 -19.52 -3.00
C PRO A 396 -14.07 -18.39 -3.99
N ILE A 397 -12.87 -17.80 -3.92
CA ILE A 397 -12.35 -16.90 -4.95
C ILE A 397 -11.57 -17.73 -5.96
N THR A 398 -12.04 -17.77 -7.20
CA THR A 398 -11.47 -18.63 -8.26
C THR A 398 -10.84 -17.84 -9.40
N GLN A 399 -11.14 -16.55 -9.49
CA GLN A 399 -10.53 -15.65 -10.46
C GLN A 399 -9.04 -15.46 -10.16
N THR A 400 -8.29 -15.16 -11.21
CA THR A 400 -6.84 -14.93 -11.13
C THR A 400 -6.53 -13.62 -11.85
N ILE A 401 -5.82 -12.72 -11.18
CA ILE A 401 -5.30 -11.49 -11.75
C ILE A 401 -3.80 -11.66 -11.97
N ALA A 402 -3.37 -11.43 -13.21
CA ALA A 402 -1.99 -11.57 -13.62
C ALA A 402 -1.25 -10.23 -13.54
N PHE A 403 0.01 -10.33 -13.13
CA PHE A 403 1.03 -9.30 -13.14
C PHE A 403 2.20 -9.81 -14.02
N PRO A 404 3.23 -9.01 -14.34
CA PRO A 404 4.23 -9.36 -15.35
C PRO A 404 4.90 -10.73 -15.13
N ASP A 405 5.20 -11.07 -13.88
CA ASP A 405 5.90 -12.30 -13.54
C ASP A 405 5.27 -13.05 -12.35
N PHE A 406 4.04 -12.74 -11.95
CA PHE A 406 3.28 -13.49 -10.94
C PHE A 406 1.77 -13.31 -11.14
N ALA A 407 0.96 -14.07 -10.43
CA ALA A 407 -0.47 -13.87 -10.39
C ALA A 407 -1.02 -14.11 -8.98
N VAL A 408 -2.21 -13.60 -8.71
CA VAL A 408 -2.90 -13.73 -7.41
C VAL A 408 -4.34 -14.18 -7.61
N ARG A 409 -4.85 -15.04 -6.71
CA ARG A 409 -6.28 -15.35 -6.65
C ARG A 409 -7.01 -14.26 -5.89
N THR A 410 -7.70 -13.40 -6.63
CA THR A 410 -8.47 -12.28 -6.09
C THR A 410 -9.66 -11.99 -6.99
N VAL A 411 -10.66 -11.28 -6.46
CA VAL A 411 -11.79 -10.80 -7.27
C VAL A 411 -11.31 -9.61 -8.11
N PRO A 412 -11.58 -9.57 -9.43
CA PRO A 412 -11.21 -8.41 -10.24
C PRO A 412 -11.84 -7.13 -9.68
N TYR A 413 -11.05 -6.06 -9.57
CA TYR A 413 -11.44 -4.77 -8.96
C TYR A 413 -12.81 -4.27 -9.47
N GLU A 414 -12.98 -4.24 -10.79
CA GLU A 414 -14.17 -3.74 -11.48
C GLU A 414 -15.39 -4.65 -11.28
N GLN A 415 -15.18 -5.90 -10.84
CA GLN A 415 -16.24 -6.87 -10.56
C GLN A 415 -16.58 -6.95 -9.08
N LEU A 416 -15.69 -6.50 -8.20
CA LEU A 416 -15.82 -6.67 -6.75
C LEU A 416 -17.14 -6.11 -6.18
N PRO A 417 -17.62 -4.91 -6.56
CA PRO A 417 -18.90 -4.41 -6.06
C PRO A 417 -20.08 -5.34 -6.39
N THR A 418 -20.12 -5.84 -7.62
CA THR A 418 -21.19 -6.76 -8.06
C THR A 418 -21.01 -8.15 -7.47
N TRP A 419 -19.77 -8.62 -7.34
CA TRP A 419 -19.46 -9.91 -6.74
C TRP A 419 -19.90 -9.94 -5.27
N ALA A 420 -19.65 -8.90 -4.50
CA ALA A 420 -20.09 -8.81 -3.10
C ALA A 420 -21.63 -8.82 -2.97
N THR A 421 -22.33 -8.08 -3.83
CA THR A 421 -23.77 -7.82 -3.69
C THR A 421 -24.69 -8.83 -4.37
N ARG A 422 -24.18 -9.68 -5.27
CA ARG A 422 -24.99 -10.67 -6.01
C ARG A 422 -24.72 -12.12 -5.62
N GLN A 423 -24.32 -12.33 -4.37
CA GLN A 423 -24.08 -13.65 -3.81
C GLN A 423 -24.99 -13.90 -2.61
N ALA A 424 -25.39 -15.15 -2.43
CA ALA A 424 -26.09 -15.57 -1.23
C ALA A 424 -25.11 -15.70 -0.05
N TRP A 425 -25.23 -14.85 0.97
CA TRP A 425 -24.34 -14.85 2.14
C TRP A 425 -24.96 -15.56 3.33
N ASP A 426 -24.13 -16.15 4.19
CA ASP A 426 -24.60 -16.92 5.34
C ASP A 426 -25.04 -15.99 6.49
N ALA A 427 -24.36 -14.86 6.66
CA ALA A 427 -24.72 -13.78 7.58
C ALA A 427 -24.62 -12.41 6.91
N ALA A 428 -25.42 -11.45 7.39
CA ALA A 428 -25.41 -10.07 6.97
C ALA A 428 -25.60 -9.12 8.17
N PHE A 429 -24.94 -7.97 8.09
CA PHE A 429 -24.93 -6.90 9.07
C PHE A 429 -25.07 -5.58 8.34
N PHE A 430 -25.84 -4.66 8.90
CA PHE A 430 -25.96 -3.32 8.35
C PHE A 430 -25.79 -2.30 9.46
N LEU A 431 -24.77 -1.44 9.31
CA LEU A 431 -24.44 -0.38 10.24
C LEU A 431 -24.67 0.99 9.62
N VAL A 432 -25.04 1.91 10.50
CA VAL A 432 -25.22 3.31 10.16
C VAL A 432 -24.55 4.18 11.22
N GLY A 433 -23.66 5.06 10.78
CA GLY A 433 -23.17 6.19 11.55
C GLY A 433 -24.26 7.25 11.67
N GLU A 434 -25.11 7.12 12.68
CA GLU A 434 -26.12 8.14 12.98
C GLU A 434 -25.44 9.40 13.55
N ALA A 435 -26.20 10.41 13.96
CA ALA A 435 -25.68 11.71 14.42
C ALA A 435 -24.74 11.60 15.65
N GLY A 436 -23.46 11.27 15.41
CA GLY A 436 -22.43 11.04 16.43
C GLY A 436 -21.50 9.87 16.12
N GLY A 437 -21.95 8.86 15.37
CA GLY A 437 -21.11 7.74 14.92
C GLY A 437 -20.07 8.21 13.91
N ARG A 438 -18.82 7.78 14.07
CA ARG A 438 -17.71 8.08 13.16
C ARG A 438 -16.79 6.88 13.05
N GLY A 439 -16.73 6.30 11.85
CA GLY A 439 -15.70 5.34 11.51
C GLY A 439 -14.30 5.97 11.45
N ASP A 440 -13.32 5.11 11.22
CA ASP A 440 -12.01 5.56 10.78
C ASP A 440 -11.95 5.57 9.24
N SER A 441 -10.75 5.63 8.69
CA SER A 441 -10.50 5.65 7.26
C SER A 441 -10.65 4.28 6.57
N GLU A 442 -11.04 3.22 7.29
CA GLU A 442 -11.20 1.85 6.76
C GLU A 442 -12.58 1.24 7.01
N SER A 443 -13.29 1.59 8.09
CA SER A 443 -14.62 1.04 8.43
C SER A 443 -15.28 1.82 9.58
N LEU A 444 -16.55 1.51 9.88
CA LEU A 444 -17.21 1.95 11.12
C LEU A 444 -16.71 1.18 12.37
N TRP A 445 -16.17 -0.04 12.23
CA TRP A 445 -15.56 -0.88 13.30
C TRP A 445 -16.42 -1.20 14.53
N VAL A 446 -17.74 -1.02 14.45
CA VAL A 446 -18.59 -1.21 15.64
C VAL A 446 -19.18 -2.61 15.71
N TRP A 447 -19.68 -3.13 14.59
CA TRP A 447 -20.46 -4.38 14.55
C TRP A 447 -20.34 -5.07 13.18
N ASP A 448 -19.59 -6.15 13.14
CA ASP A 448 -19.51 -7.01 11.96
C ASP A 448 -19.22 -8.45 12.43
N TYR A 449 -19.01 -9.38 11.50
CA TYR A 449 -18.73 -10.78 11.87
C TYR A 449 -17.41 -10.91 12.63
N ILE A 450 -16.37 -10.22 12.18
CA ILE A 450 -15.05 -10.22 12.80
C ILE A 450 -15.02 -9.39 14.08
N SER A 451 -15.68 -8.25 14.20
CA SER A 451 -15.61 -7.41 15.41
C SER A 451 -16.62 -7.80 16.47
N GLY A 452 -17.79 -8.31 16.05
CA GLY A 452 -18.92 -8.55 16.94
C GLY A 452 -18.86 -9.85 17.75
N PHE A 453 -18.32 -10.93 17.18
CA PHE A 453 -18.22 -12.20 17.91
C PHE A 453 -16.99 -12.24 18.84
N PRO A 454 -16.98 -13.06 19.90
CA PRO A 454 -15.75 -13.40 20.62
C PRO A 454 -14.75 -14.14 19.72
N HIS A 455 -13.46 -13.90 19.94
CA HIS A 455 -12.36 -14.42 19.12
C HIS A 455 -12.35 -15.97 18.98
N ASP A 456 -12.79 -16.70 20.00
CA ASP A 456 -12.85 -18.17 19.98
C ASP A 456 -14.08 -18.72 19.25
N VAL A 457 -15.08 -17.87 18.97
CA VAL A 457 -16.35 -18.28 18.34
C VAL A 457 -16.38 -17.96 16.86
N LYS A 458 -15.88 -16.79 16.43
CA LYS A 458 -15.86 -16.30 15.03
C LYS A 458 -15.57 -17.40 14.01
N SER A 459 -14.37 -17.96 13.95
CA SER A 459 -14.05 -18.98 12.94
C SER A 459 -14.85 -20.29 13.05
N THR A 460 -15.47 -20.55 14.20
CA THR A 460 -16.10 -21.84 14.51
C THR A 460 -17.62 -21.83 14.32
N TYR A 461 -18.27 -20.67 14.42
CA TYR A 461 -19.70 -20.52 14.16
C TYR A 461 -20.01 -20.72 12.66
N LEU A 462 -19.39 -19.95 11.75
CA LEU A 462 -19.54 -20.13 10.30
C LEU A 462 -19.09 -21.52 9.81
N ALA A 463 -18.12 -22.14 10.49
CA ALA A 463 -17.70 -23.49 10.17
C ALA A 463 -18.68 -24.59 10.68
N GLY A 464 -19.76 -24.20 11.36
CA GLY A 464 -20.83 -25.11 11.80
C GLY A 464 -20.50 -25.91 13.07
N TYR A 465 -19.56 -25.46 13.90
CA TYR A 465 -19.27 -26.11 15.19
C TYR A 465 -20.27 -25.72 16.30
N TRP A 466 -21.16 -24.77 16.01
CA TRP A 466 -22.17 -24.27 16.93
C TRP A 466 -23.53 -24.28 16.24
N ASP A 467 -24.55 -24.79 16.95
CA ASP A 467 -25.92 -24.83 16.45
C ASP A 467 -26.68 -23.50 16.67
N ALA A 468 -26.12 -22.60 17.47
CA ALA A 468 -26.70 -21.30 17.80
C ALA A 468 -25.59 -20.25 17.99
N PRO A 469 -25.85 -18.97 17.68
CA PRO A 469 -24.91 -17.91 17.96
C PRO A 469 -24.70 -17.73 19.47
N PRO A 470 -23.52 -17.25 19.91
CA PRO A 470 -23.30 -16.94 21.31
C PRO A 470 -24.38 -16.00 21.86
N PRO A 471 -24.91 -16.29 23.06
CA PRO A 471 -25.90 -15.43 23.68
C PRO A 471 -25.30 -14.06 24.01
N GLY A 472 -26.06 -13.00 23.77
CA GLY A 472 -25.67 -11.63 24.12
C GLY A 472 -24.84 -10.90 23.06
N THR A 473 -24.52 -11.53 21.93
CA THR A 473 -23.91 -10.84 20.78
C THR A 473 -24.93 -9.87 20.16
N PHE A 474 -24.46 -8.71 19.70
CA PHE A 474 -25.28 -7.68 19.05
C PHE A 474 -26.44 -7.13 19.90
N GLN A 475 -26.30 -7.12 21.23
CA GLN A 475 -27.30 -6.55 22.14
C GLN A 475 -27.03 -5.08 22.54
N ASP A 476 -25.80 -4.61 22.37
CA ASP A 476 -25.37 -3.23 22.60
C ASP A 476 -24.40 -2.80 21.51
N ILE A 477 -24.39 -1.51 21.21
CA ILE A 477 -23.59 -0.87 20.16
C ILE A 477 -22.99 0.44 20.70
N ALA A 478 -21.97 1.01 20.06
CA ALA A 478 -21.45 2.31 20.47
C ALA A 478 -22.50 3.43 20.33
N VAL A 479 -22.41 4.46 21.17
CA VAL A 479 -23.30 5.64 21.08
C VAL A 479 -23.16 6.29 19.72
N GLY A 480 -24.28 6.68 19.12
CA GLY A 480 -24.31 7.32 17.80
C GLY A 480 -24.35 6.33 16.64
N TYR A 481 -24.45 5.03 16.91
CA TYR A 481 -24.55 4.00 15.87
C TYR A 481 -25.87 3.25 15.92
N ARG A 482 -26.33 2.86 14.74
CA ARG A 482 -27.37 1.86 14.56
C ARG A 482 -26.79 0.65 13.85
N GLY A 483 -27.20 -0.53 14.27
CA GLY A 483 -26.82 -1.78 13.64
C GLY A 483 -27.98 -2.77 13.58
N GLU A 484 -27.98 -3.59 12.54
CA GLU A 484 -28.95 -4.66 12.27
C GLU A 484 -28.21 -5.90 11.81
N TYR A 485 -28.77 -7.08 12.08
CA TYR A 485 -28.10 -8.32 11.71
C TYR A 485 -29.06 -9.46 11.37
N SER A 486 -28.54 -10.43 10.63
CA SER A 486 -29.16 -11.72 10.35
C SER A 486 -28.05 -12.77 10.20
N LEU A 487 -28.07 -13.82 11.03
CA LEU A 487 -27.02 -14.85 11.09
C LEU A 487 -27.38 -16.14 10.32
N ASP A 488 -28.58 -16.16 9.75
CA ASP A 488 -29.19 -17.21 8.94
C ASP A 488 -29.71 -16.61 7.62
N TYR A 489 -28.93 -15.70 7.03
CA TYR A 489 -29.36 -14.83 5.92
C TYR A 489 -29.64 -15.61 4.63
N LEU A 490 -28.66 -16.40 4.20
CA LEU A 490 -28.66 -17.31 3.04
C LEU A 490 -29.14 -16.69 1.70
N ARG A 491 -28.91 -15.38 1.49
CA ARG A 491 -29.45 -14.59 0.36
C ARG A 491 -28.55 -13.43 -0.08
N GLU A 492 -28.91 -12.82 -1.20
CA GLU A 492 -28.30 -11.57 -1.66
C GLU A 492 -28.63 -10.44 -0.67
N PRO A 493 -27.65 -9.62 -0.27
CA PRO A 493 -27.85 -8.58 0.71
C PRO A 493 -28.66 -7.45 0.08
N LEU A 494 -29.87 -7.24 0.60
CA LEU A 494 -30.77 -6.18 0.14
C LEU A 494 -31.05 -5.22 1.29
N LEU A 495 -31.17 -3.94 0.94
CA LEU A 495 -31.62 -2.90 1.84
C LEU A 495 -33.00 -2.40 1.39
N TYR A 496 -33.84 -2.02 2.35
CA TYR A 496 -35.14 -1.42 2.07
C TYR A 496 -35.34 -0.15 2.89
N PHE A 497 -36.07 0.80 2.30
CA PHE A 497 -36.47 2.01 3.00
C PHE A 497 -37.79 1.77 3.74
N SER A 498 -37.75 1.79 5.07
CA SER A 498 -38.90 1.56 5.92
C SER A 498 -39.84 2.78 5.91
N PRO A 499 -41.14 2.61 5.58
CA PRO A 499 -42.10 3.70 5.69
C PRO A 499 -42.45 4.02 7.15
N ALA A 500 -42.08 3.16 8.10
CA ALA A 500 -42.51 3.25 9.48
C ALA A 500 -41.70 4.28 10.30
N ASP A 501 -40.41 4.39 10.00
CA ASP A 501 -39.46 5.30 10.64
C ASP A 501 -38.63 6.12 9.64
N GLN A 502 -38.84 5.91 8.33
CA GLN A 502 -38.16 6.61 7.24
C GLN A 502 -36.64 6.38 7.23
N ARG A 503 -36.21 5.16 7.56
CA ARG A 503 -34.80 4.76 7.57
C ARG A 503 -34.52 3.61 6.61
N LEU A 504 -33.26 3.49 6.23
CA LEU A 504 -32.76 2.34 5.49
C LEU A 504 -32.52 1.19 6.47
N HIS A 505 -32.93 -0.03 6.12
CA HIS A 505 -32.77 -1.23 6.93
C HIS A 505 -32.29 -2.40 6.09
N LEU A 506 -31.66 -3.37 6.75
CA LEU A 506 -31.36 -4.68 6.19
C LEU A 506 -32.65 -5.49 6.02
N TRP A 507 -32.93 -5.86 4.78
CA TRP A 507 -34.03 -6.77 4.45
C TRP A 507 -33.74 -8.15 5.03
N GLU A 508 -34.70 -8.79 5.69
CA GLU A 508 -34.56 -10.04 6.49
C GLU A 508 -33.64 -9.92 7.73
N ALA A 509 -33.43 -8.70 8.24
CA ALA A 509 -32.90 -8.51 9.59
C ALA A 509 -33.80 -9.19 10.63
N LYS A 510 -33.17 -9.81 11.64
CA LYS A 510 -33.90 -10.41 12.77
C LYS A 510 -34.14 -9.38 13.86
N GLU A 511 -33.10 -8.62 14.17
CA GLU A 511 -33.07 -7.63 15.24
C GLU A 511 -32.14 -6.47 14.85
N GLY A 512 -32.28 -5.36 15.57
CA GLY A 512 -31.36 -4.23 15.48
C GLY A 512 -31.33 -3.39 16.75
N VAL A 513 -30.27 -2.61 16.90
CA VAL A 513 -30.09 -1.68 18.03
C VAL A 513 -29.58 -0.36 17.51
N TRP A 514 -30.16 0.73 18.00
CA TRP A 514 -29.65 2.08 17.84
C TRP A 514 -29.45 2.68 19.22
N LYS A 515 -28.20 3.04 19.54
CA LYS A 515 -27.86 3.70 20.80
C LYS A 515 -27.74 5.20 20.59
N LEU A 516 -28.66 5.97 21.18
CA LEU A 516 -28.69 7.42 21.03
C LEU A 516 -27.80 8.12 22.06
N ASP A 517 -27.78 7.61 23.29
CA ASP A 517 -26.91 8.06 24.39
C ASP A 517 -26.64 6.93 25.41
N GLU A 518 -26.00 7.28 26.53
CA GLU A 518 -25.86 6.36 27.66
C GLU A 518 -27.20 6.10 28.35
N GLY A 519 -27.80 4.94 28.06
CA GLY A 519 -29.07 4.52 28.64
C GLY A 519 -30.28 4.72 27.72
N HIS A 520 -30.13 5.40 26.57
CA HIS A 520 -31.18 5.60 25.57
C HIS A 520 -30.97 4.72 24.33
N TYR A 521 -31.92 3.80 24.10
CA TYR A 521 -31.87 2.84 23.00
C TYR A 521 -33.17 2.85 22.21
N ILE A 522 -33.06 2.62 20.91
CA ILE A 522 -34.15 2.11 20.07
C ILE A 522 -33.77 0.68 19.68
N ARG A 523 -34.66 -0.29 19.93
CA ARG A 523 -34.48 -1.69 19.53
C ARG A 523 -35.48 -2.05 18.45
N TYR A 524 -35.01 -2.71 17.41
CA TYR A 524 -35.81 -3.17 16.28
C TYR A 524 -35.99 -4.68 16.35
N ALA A 525 -37.15 -5.17 15.92
CA ALA A 525 -37.44 -6.59 15.82
C ALA A 525 -38.33 -6.87 14.60
N ASN A 526 -38.20 -8.08 14.07
CA ASN A 526 -39.11 -8.70 13.11
C ASN A 526 -39.98 -9.71 13.88
N LEU A 527 -41.25 -9.37 14.12
CA LEU A 527 -42.13 -10.12 15.01
C LEU A 527 -42.85 -11.29 14.34
N ASP A 528 -43.17 -11.16 13.06
CA ASP A 528 -43.93 -12.16 12.32
C ASP A 528 -43.05 -13.10 11.47
N GLY A 529 -41.74 -12.83 11.43
CA GLY A 529 -40.77 -13.61 10.68
C GLY A 529 -40.87 -13.39 9.17
N ASP A 530 -41.46 -12.28 8.74
CA ASP A 530 -41.40 -11.84 7.35
C ASP A 530 -39.99 -11.28 7.04
N ALA A 531 -39.87 -10.38 6.07
CA ALA A 531 -38.58 -9.85 5.66
C ALA A 531 -38.31 -8.41 6.15
N TYR A 532 -39.17 -7.87 7.00
CA TYR A 532 -39.16 -6.47 7.41
C TYR A 532 -39.10 -6.36 8.93
N LEU A 533 -38.37 -5.36 9.42
CA LEU A 533 -38.49 -4.92 10.80
C LEU A 533 -39.83 -4.19 10.94
N ASP A 534 -40.72 -4.77 11.73
CA ASP A 534 -42.10 -4.34 11.93
C ASP A 534 -42.32 -3.75 13.33
N GLN A 535 -41.29 -3.77 14.19
CA GLN A 535 -41.32 -3.16 15.52
C GLN A 535 -40.11 -2.27 15.79
N TRP A 536 -40.34 -1.19 16.54
CA TRP A 536 -39.30 -0.54 17.33
C TRP A 536 -39.76 -0.23 18.76
N GLN A 537 -38.82 -0.28 19.71
CA GLN A 537 -39.02 0.08 21.12
C GLN A 537 -37.97 1.08 21.58
N GLU A 538 -38.40 2.26 22.00
CA GLU A 538 -37.55 3.26 22.65
C GLU A 538 -37.51 2.98 24.16
N SER A 539 -36.30 2.90 24.71
CA SER A 539 -36.07 2.74 26.14
C SER A 539 -35.10 3.79 26.67
N ARG A 540 -35.32 4.23 27.91
CA ARG A 540 -34.46 5.15 28.65
C ARG A 540 -34.20 4.59 30.04
N ASP A 541 -32.94 4.45 30.42
CA ASP A 541 -32.50 3.86 31.69
C ASP A 541 -33.14 2.48 31.96
N GLY A 542 -33.32 1.69 30.89
CA GLY A 542 -33.93 0.36 30.93
C GLY A 542 -35.46 0.33 30.96
N ALA A 543 -36.14 1.48 30.99
CA ALA A 543 -37.60 1.54 30.91
C ALA A 543 -38.06 1.84 29.47
N VAL A 544 -38.98 1.03 28.93
CA VAL A 544 -39.60 1.32 27.62
C VAL A 544 -40.53 2.53 27.78
N VAL A 545 -40.25 3.59 27.03
CA VAL A 545 -41.01 4.85 27.06
C VAL A 545 -41.98 4.96 25.89
N GLN A 546 -41.65 4.35 24.76
CA GLN A 546 -42.46 4.33 23.55
C GLN A 546 -42.18 3.07 22.73
N GLN A 547 -43.18 2.59 22.01
CA GLN A 547 -43.04 1.48 21.07
C GLN A 547 -44.02 1.62 19.92
N MET A 548 -43.64 1.09 18.77
CA MET A 548 -44.51 0.94 17.61
C MET A 548 -44.40 -0.49 17.12
N GLY A 549 -45.53 -1.08 16.74
CA GLY A 549 -45.57 -2.33 16.00
C GLY A 549 -46.48 -2.20 14.78
N TYR A 550 -46.12 -2.85 13.68
CA TYR A 550 -46.96 -3.03 12.51
C TYR A 550 -47.45 -4.47 12.46
N SER A 551 -48.75 -4.68 12.35
CA SER A 551 -49.33 -6.01 12.19
C SER A 551 -50.68 -5.89 11.50
N ASP A 552 -50.99 -6.85 10.61
CA ASP A 552 -52.27 -6.91 9.87
C ASP A 552 -52.66 -5.60 9.15
N GLY A 553 -51.68 -4.85 8.64
CA GLY A 553 -51.93 -3.59 7.92
C GLY A 553 -52.11 -2.36 8.80
N ILE A 554 -51.90 -2.47 10.12
CA ILE A 554 -52.17 -1.43 11.10
C ILE A 554 -50.90 -1.12 11.90
N TYR A 555 -50.63 0.16 12.12
CA TYR A 555 -49.58 0.61 13.04
C TYR A 555 -50.18 0.86 14.42
N VAL A 556 -49.64 0.22 15.45
CA VAL A 556 -50.02 0.46 16.83
C VAL A 556 -48.87 1.17 17.53
N LEU A 557 -49.12 2.41 17.97
CA LEU A 557 -48.17 3.21 18.73
C LEU A 557 -48.59 3.24 20.20
N GLY A 558 -47.75 2.71 21.08
CA GLY A 558 -47.92 2.78 22.54
C GLY A 558 -46.85 3.66 23.17
N GLY A 559 -47.25 4.64 23.98
CA GLY A 559 -46.35 5.60 24.62
C GLY A 559 -47.13 6.73 25.27
N ASP A 560 -46.48 7.53 26.13
CA ASP A 560 -47.09 8.70 26.79
C ASP A 560 -48.40 8.41 27.55
N GLY A 561 -48.56 7.19 28.06
CA GLY A 561 -49.76 6.76 28.80
C GLY A 561 -50.98 6.44 27.92
N GLY A 562 -50.81 6.29 26.59
CA GLY A 562 -51.89 5.95 25.67
C GLY A 562 -51.48 4.99 24.56
N VAL A 563 -52.47 4.55 23.78
CA VAL A 563 -52.30 3.74 22.56
C VAL A 563 -53.01 4.44 21.41
N ARG A 564 -52.34 4.54 20.26
CA ARG A 564 -52.87 5.04 19.00
C ARG A 564 -52.82 3.93 17.95
N VAL A 565 -53.82 3.90 17.07
CA VAL A 565 -54.03 2.88 16.03
C VAL A 565 -54.30 3.58 14.72
#